data_AF-A0A4V6A1W9-F1
#
_entry.id   AF-A0A4V6A1W9-F1
#
_cell.length_a   1.000
_cell.length_b   1.000
_cell.length_c   1.000
_cell.angle_alpha   90.00
_cell.angle_beta   90.00
_cell.angle_gamma   90.00
#
_symmetry.space_group_name_H-M   'P 1'
#
loop_
_entity.id
_entity.type
_entity.pdbx_description
1 polymer ?
#
loop_
_entity_poly.entity_id
_entity_poly.type
_entity_poly.pdbx_seq_one_letter_code
_entity_poly.pdbx_strand_id
1 'polypeptide(L)'
;MIYNPNHQCCFECMHVKTGALLIALFSLVEGISNIACNVIIYGKLIVLGVFGITMTIIGIICTLLILYGLRAKNPNMLKPFMIFHIFSIVLNLFGSIMFFVGIFYAEWIVDILGELLFTLVFAALGPRTINQKVAIVQNLMITFAIINLIHIFISLWFLRVVHRCQRFMKNHPEVKSTGSIISS
;
A
#
# COMPACT_ATOMS: atom_id res chain seq x y z
N MET A 1 -3.94 -1.72 34.50
CA MET A 1 -4.61 -1.37 33.23
C MET A 1 -6.01 -1.95 33.28
N ILE A 2 -7.05 -1.12 33.23
CA ILE A 2 -8.44 -1.60 33.24
C ILE A 2 -8.71 -2.24 31.88
N TYR A 3 -8.95 -3.55 31.86
CA TYR A 3 -9.26 -4.32 30.67
C TYR A 3 -10.68 -3.97 30.21
N ASN A 4 -10.81 -3.36 29.04
CA ASN A 4 -12.11 -3.05 28.45
C ASN A 4 -12.17 -3.67 27.04
N PRO A 5 -13.03 -4.68 26.81
CA PRO A 5 -13.06 -5.46 25.57
C PRO A 5 -13.38 -4.63 24.32
N ASN A 6 -13.96 -3.43 24.47
CA ASN A 6 -14.22 -2.52 23.35
C ASN A 6 -12.95 -1.88 22.73
N HIS A 7 -11.75 -2.19 23.23
CA HIS A 7 -10.49 -1.53 22.90
C HIS A 7 -9.54 -2.38 22.06
N GLN A 8 -10.04 -3.47 21.49
CA GLN A 8 -9.24 -4.43 20.73
C GLN A 8 -9.49 -4.33 19.21
N CYS A 9 -8.41 -4.40 18.45
CA CYS A 9 -8.34 -4.57 17.00
C CYS A 9 -7.69 -5.93 16.69
N CYS A 10 -7.88 -6.41 15.45
CA CYS A 10 -7.38 -7.71 14.96
C CYS A 10 -7.93 -8.90 15.76
N PHE A 11 -9.13 -9.38 15.39
CA PHE A 11 -9.79 -10.53 16.05
C PHE A 11 -9.93 -10.37 17.57
N GLU A 12 -10.08 -9.13 18.05
CA GLU A 12 -10.17 -8.83 19.49
C GLU A 12 -8.90 -9.21 20.29
N CYS A 13 -7.79 -9.51 19.64
CA CYS A 13 -6.58 -9.97 20.33
C CYS A 13 -5.58 -8.86 20.67
N MET A 14 -5.59 -7.72 19.95
CA MET A 14 -4.57 -6.67 20.11
C MET A 14 -5.17 -5.32 20.48
N HIS A 15 -4.50 -4.58 21.38
CA HIS A 15 -4.89 -3.21 21.68
C HIS A 15 -4.79 -2.32 20.42
N VAL A 16 -5.78 -1.47 20.19
CA VAL A 16 -5.92 -0.69 18.94
C VAL A 16 -4.68 0.16 18.62
N LYS A 17 -3.99 0.69 19.66
CA LYS A 17 -2.74 1.45 19.49
C LYS A 17 -1.59 0.58 18.95
N THR A 18 -1.49 -0.66 19.41
CA THR A 18 -0.45 -1.59 18.96
C THR A 18 -0.68 -1.98 17.51
N GLY A 19 -1.94 -2.22 17.12
CA GLY A 19 -2.29 -2.48 15.72
C GLY A 19 -1.93 -1.32 14.79
N ALA A 20 -2.27 -0.08 15.17
CA ALA A 20 -1.93 1.11 14.37
C ALA A 20 -0.40 1.34 14.28
N LEU A 21 0.34 1.07 15.35
CA LEU A 21 1.81 1.15 15.36
C LEU A 21 2.43 0.10 14.42
N LEU A 22 1.94 -1.14 14.49
CA LEU A 22 2.42 -2.26 13.67
C LEU A 22 2.15 -2.01 12.18
N ILE A 23 0.98 -1.47 11.83
CA ILE A 23 0.67 -1.02 10.46
C ILE A 23 1.66 0.04 10.01
N ALA A 24 1.91 1.06 10.83
CA ALA A 24 2.85 2.12 10.45
C ALA A 24 4.29 1.60 10.24
N LEU A 25 4.71 0.61 11.04
CA LEU A 25 6.01 -0.03 10.85
C LEU A 25 6.06 -0.82 9.54
N PHE A 26 5.02 -1.61 9.22
CA PHE A 26 4.96 -2.33 7.96
C PHE A 26 4.96 -1.40 6.75
N SER A 27 4.17 -0.32 6.79
CA SER A 27 4.12 0.66 5.70
C SER A 27 5.44 1.41 5.53
N LEU A 28 6.20 1.64 6.61
CA LEU A 28 7.56 2.21 6.51
C LEU A 28 8.53 1.24 5.83
N VAL A 29 8.52 -0.04 6.24
CA VAL A 29 9.36 -1.07 5.62
C VAL A 29 9.04 -1.21 4.14
N GLU A 30 7.75 -1.29 3.81
CA GLU A 30 7.26 -1.34 2.42
C GLU A 30 7.75 -0.13 1.61
N GLY A 31 7.61 1.10 2.14
CA GLY A 31 8.05 2.31 1.47
C GLY A 31 9.56 2.33 1.20
N ILE A 32 10.38 1.91 2.17
CA ILE A 32 11.84 1.84 2.03
C ILE A 32 12.23 0.79 1.00
N SER A 33 11.65 -0.41 1.08
CA SER A 33 11.87 -1.49 0.11
C SER A 33 11.48 -1.06 -1.30
N ASN A 34 10.36 -0.33 -1.44
CA ASN A 34 9.91 0.16 -2.74
C ASN A 34 10.87 1.21 -3.33
N ILE A 35 11.40 2.13 -2.53
CA ILE A 35 12.42 3.08 -3.00
C ILE A 35 13.67 2.34 -3.47
N ALA A 36 14.17 1.37 -2.69
CA ALA A 36 15.34 0.58 -3.05
C ALA A 36 15.13 -0.18 -4.38
N CYS A 37 13.99 -0.86 -4.52
CA CYS A 37 13.63 -1.55 -5.76
C CYS A 37 13.53 -0.59 -6.95
N ASN A 38 12.90 0.58 -6.77
CA ASN A 38 12.75 1.55 -7.86
C ASN A 38 14.10 2.09 -8.34
N VAL A 39 15.04 2.35 -7.43
CA VAL A 39 16.38 2.82 -7.77
C VAL A 39 17.16 1.74 -8.54
N ILE A 40 17.07 0.48 -8.11
CA ILE A 40 17.79 -0.65 -8.74
C ILE A 40 17.22 -0.97 -10.12
N ILE A 41 15.89 -1.02 -10.26
CA ILE A 41 15.21 -1.51 -11.47
C ILE A 41 14.99 -0.38 -12.49
N TYR A 42 14.52 0.79 -12.04
CA TYR A 42 14.10 1.88 -12.92
C TYR A 42 15.11 3.02 -13.02
N GLY A 43 16.35 2.84 -12.57
CA GLY A 43 17.42 3.83 -12.74
C GLY A 43 17.61 4.31 -14.19
N LYS A 44 17.09 3.57 -15.19
CA LYS A 44 17.08 3.94 -16.61
C LYS A 44 15.74 4.49 -17.15
N LEU A 45 14.60 4.30 -16.46
CA LEU A 45 13.28 4.81 -16.87
C LEU A 45 12.85 5.97 -15.97
N ILE A 46 13.27 7.18 -16.32
CA ILE A 46 13.09 8.40 -15.52
C ILE A 46 11.61 8.71 -15.25
N VAL A 47 10.73 8.56 -16.25
CA VAL A 47 9.32 9.02 -16.12
C VAL A 47 8.49 8.11 -15.21
N LEU A 48 8.57 6.79 -15.37
CA LEU A 48 7.85 5.85 -14.50
C LEU A 48 8.42 5.87 -13.06
N GLY A 49 9.74 6.00 -12.93
CA GLY A 49 10.42 6.07 -11.64
C GLY A 49 9.98 7.28 -10.82
N VAL A 50 9.86 8.46 -11.43
CA VAL A 50 9.49 9.69 -10.70
C VAL A 50 8.11 9.59 -10.08
N PHE A 51 7.08 9.18 -10.82
CA PHE A 51 5.72 9.05 -10.27
C PHE A 51 5.66 8.04 -9.11
N GLY A 52 6.30 6.88 -9.27
CA GLY A 52 6.36 5.84 -8.23
C GLY A 52 7.08 6.33 -6.96
N ILE A 53 8.20 7.04 -7.13
CA ILE A 53 8.96 7.61 -6.02
C ILE A 53 8.15 8.69 -5.30
N THR A 54 7.50 9.59 -6.03
CA THR A 54 6.66 10.65 -5.43
C THR A 54 5.52 10.05 -4.60
N MET A 55 4.80 9.07 -5.13
CA MET A 55 3.72 8.38 -4.40
C MET A 55 4.24 7.67 -3.14
N THR A 56 5.43 7.08 -3.21
CA THR A 56 6.06 6.43 -2.07
C THR A 56 6.46 7.42 -0.98
N ILE A 57 7.03 8.58 -1.36
CA ILE A 57 7.36 9.66 -0.43
C ILE A 57 6.11 10.17 0.29
N ILE A 58 5.02 10.40 -0.45
CA ILE A 58 3.74 10.82 0.14
C ILE A 58 3.25 9.76 1.13
N GLY A 59 3.32 8.47 0.78
CA GLY A 59 2.95 7.37 1.68
C GLY A 59 3.77 7.34 2.97
N ILE A 60 5.09 7.57 2.88
CA ILE A 60 5.97 7.66 4.05
C ILE A 60 5.57 8.85 4.93
N ILE A 61 5.33 10.03 4.35
CA ILE A 61 4.90 11.22 5.10
C ILE A 61 3.57 10.95 5.83
N CYS A 62 2.58 10.35 5.14
CA CYS A 62 1.31 9.97 5.77
C CYS A 62 1.49 8.96 6.91
N THR A 63 2.45 8.04 6.78
CA THR A 63 2.77 7.05 7.82
C THR A 63 3.41 7.71 9.04
N LEU A 64 4.34 8.65 8.83
CA LEU A 64 4.94 9.45 9.90
C LEU A 64 3.88 10.30 10.63
N LEU A 65 2.89 10.83 9.91
CA LEU A 65 1.76 11.55 10.51
C LEU A 65 0.91 10.67 11.43
N ILE A 66 0.75 9.36 11.14
CA ILE A 66 0.11 8.44 12.08
C ILE A 66 0.95 8.30 13.34
N LEU A 67 2.25 8.03 13.20
CA LEU A 67 3.13 7.83 14.35
C LEU A 67 3.13 9.07 15.25
N TYR A 68 3.22 10.26 14.64
CA TYR A 68 3.09 11.52 15.34
C TYR A 68 1.71 11.71 15.97
N GLY A 69 0.63 11.41 15.23
CA GLY A 69 -0.75 11.51 15.71
C GLY A 69 -1.07 10.59 16.88
N LEU A 70 -0.51 9.38 16.89
CA LEU A 70 -0.58 8.43 18.00
C LEU A 70 0.15 8.95 19.23
N ARG A 71 1.34 9.55 19.05
CA ARG A 71 2.12 10.15 20.15
C ARG A 71 1.44 11.40 20.72
N ALA A 72 0.96 12.29 19.85
CA ALA A 72 0.25 13.52 20.21
C ALA A 72 -1.21 13.30 20.65
N LYS A 73 -1.71 12.06 20.60
CA LYS A 73 -3.12 11.69 20.89
C LYS A 73 -4.12 12.57 20.13
N ASN A 74 -3.80 12.95 18.88
CA ASN A 74 -4.62 13.83 18.06
C ASN A 74 -5.31 13.03 16.94
N PRO A 75 -6.63 12.74 17.04
CA PRO A 75 -7.35 11.93 16.06
C PRO A 75 -7.47 12.59 14.69
N ASN A 76 -7.26 13.91 14.58
CA ASN A 76 -7.32 14.59 13.28
C ASN A 76 -6.10 14.28 12.40
N MET A 77 -4.96 13.93 13.00
CA MET A 77 -3.73 13.60 12.27
C MET A 77 -3.82 12.23 11.56
N LEU A 78 -4.83 11.41 11.86
CA LEU A 78 -5.06 10.12 11.20
C LEU A 78 -5.85 10.27 9.89
N LYS A 79 -6.55 11.40 9.68
CA LYS A 79 -7.39 11.62 8.49
C LYS A 79 -6.59 11.60 7.18
N PRO A 80 -5.43 12.27 7.06
CA PRO A 80 -4.65 12.27 5.81
C PRO A 80 -4.28 10.85 5.38
N PHE A 81 -3.90 9.99 6.32
CA PHE A 81 -3.57 8.60 6.03
C PHE A 81 -4.78 7.80 5.55
N MET A 82 -5.95 7.98 6.16
CA MET A 82 -7.16 7.32 5.68
C MET A 82 -7.53 7.76 4.26
N ILE A 83 -7.42 9.05 3.96
CA ILE A 83 -7.68 9.59 2.61
C ILE A 83 -6.69 9.00 1.61
N PHE A 84 -5.41 8.93 1.97
CA PHE A 84 -4.38 8.30 1.14
C PHE A 84 -4.70 6.83 0.82
N HIS A 85 -5.12 6.04 1.83
CA HIS A 85 -5.51 4.65 1.59
C HIS A 85 -6.77 4.50 0.75
N ILE A 86 -7.76 5.39 0.91
CA ILE A 86 -8.95 5.40 0.04
C ILE A 86 -8.54 5.66 -1.40
N PHE A 87 -7.68 6.65 -1.64
CA PHE A 87 -7.16 6.94 -2.97
C PHE A 87 -6.36 5.77 -3.54
N SER A 88 -5.51 5.13 -2.72
CA SER A 88 -4.78 3.93 -3.10
C SER A 88 -5.72 2.78 -3.48
N ILE A 89 -6.79 2.52 -2.71
CA ILE A 89 -7.79 1.50 -3.03
C ILE A 89 -8.43 1.78 -4.40
N VAL A 90 -8.81 3.03 -4.67
CA VAL A 90 -9.41 3.42 -5.95
C VAL A 90 -8.43 3.18 -7.10
N LEU A 91 -7.17 3.60 -6.95
CA LEU A 91 -6.14 3.35 -7.97
C LEU A 91 -5.91 1.85 -8.20
N ASN A 92 -5.82 1.05 -7.15
CA ASN A 92 -5.65 -0.40 -7.26
C ASN A 92 -6.87 -1.05 -7.91
N LEU A 93 -8.08 -0.55 -7.66
CA LEU A 93 -9.30 -1.04 -8.31
C LEU A 93 -9.27 -0.77 -9.82
N PHE A 94 -8.93 0.45 -10.23
CA PHE A 94 -8.72 0.78 -11.65
C PHE A 94 -7.62 -0.10 -12.26
N GLY A 95 -6.50 -0.28 -11.56
CA GLY A 95 -5.43 -1.18 -11.97
C GLY A 95 -5.91 -2.61 -12.17
N SER A 96 -6.67 -3.17 -11.21
CA SER A 96 -7.26 -4.51 -11.32
C SER A 96 -8.17 -4.65 -12.54
N ILE A 97 -9.01 -3.64 -12.82
CA ILE A 97 -9.88 -3.64 -14.01
C ILE A 97 -9.03 -3.60 -15.29
N MET A 98 -8.01 -2.74 -15.34
CA MET A 98 -7.10 -2.63 -16.49
C MET A 98 -6.35 -3.94 -16.74
N PHE A 99 -5.82 -4.58 -15.70
CA PHE A 99 -5.16 -5.89 -15.83
C PHE A 99 -6.14 -6.98 -16.27
N PHE A 100 -7.37 -6.99 -15.74
CA PHE A 100 -8.39 -7.95 -16.12
C PHE A 100 -8.78 -7.80 -17.61
N VAL A 101 -9.00 -6.58 -18.07
CA VAL A 101 -9.22 -6.30 -19.50
C VAL A 101 -7.99 -6.71 -20.32
N GLY A 102 -6.78 -6.41 -19.83
CA GLY A 102 -5.53 -6.77 -20.49
C GLY A 102 -5.33 -8.27 -20.75
N ILE A 103 -5.95 -9.15 -19.96
CA ILE A 103 -5.93 -10.60 -20.20
C ILE A 103 -6.57 -10.95 -21.56
N PHE A 104 -7.68 -10.29 -21.90
CA PHE A 104 -8.41 -10.52 -23.15
C PHE A 104 -7.75 -9.87 -24.37
N TYR A 105 -6.99 -8.80 -24.16
CA TYR A 105 -6.29 -8.06 -25.22
C TYR A 105 -4.78 -8.34 -25.25
N ALA A 106 -4.34 -9.47 -24.71
CA ALA A 106 -2.92 -9.80 -24.56
C ALA A 106 -2.17 -9.85 -25.91
N GLU A 107 -2.82 -10.28 -26.99
CA GLU A 107 -2.24 -10.28 -28.34
C GLU A 107 -1.89 -8.86 -28.80
N TRP A 108 -2.84 -7.93 -28.71
CA TRP A 108 -2.65 -6.51 -29.02
C TRP A 108 -1.56 -5.88 -28.14
N ILE A 109 -1.48 -6.25 -26.87
CA ILE A 109 -0.45 -5.78 -25.94
C ILE A 109 0.93 -6.28 -26.39
N VAL A 110 1.06 -7.54 -26.81
CA VAL A 110 2.32 -8.10 -27.33
C VAL A 110 2.76 -7.36 -28.60
N ASP A 111 1.82 -7.05 -29.49
CA ASP A 111 2.10 -6.32 -30.73
C ASP A 111 2.58 -4.89 -30.46
N ILE A 112 2.00 -4.20 -29.46
CA ILE A 112 2.35 -2.82 -29.10
C ILE A 112 3.60 -2.71 -28.24
N LEU A 113 3.72 -3.52 -27.18
CA LEU A 113 4.93 -3.51 -26.35
C LEU A 113 6.15 -4.01 -27.13
N GLY A 114 5.89 -4.73 -28.22
CA GLY A 114 6.86 -5.08 -29.24
C GLY A 114 8.00 -5.94 -28.72
N GLU A 115 8.96 -6.16 -29.61
CA GLU A 115 10.18 -6.89 -29.31
C GLU A 115 11.04 -6.15 -28.28
N LEU A 116 10.96 -4.82 -28.17
CA LEU A 116 11.85 -4.01 -27.33
C LEU A 116 11.70 -4.34 -25.84
N LEU A 117 10.47 -4.39 -25.32
CA LEU A 117 10.25 -4.71 -23.91
C LEU A 117 10.53 -6.18 -23.63
N PHE A 118 10.18 -7.07 -24.57
CA PHE A 118 10.52 -8.49 -24.45
C PHE A 118 12.03 -8.74 -24.47
N THR A 119 12.78 -7.96 -25.25
CA THR A 119 14.23 -8.05 -25.31
C THR A 119 14.85 -7.46 -24.04
N LEU A 120 14.35 -6.34 -23.53
CA LEU A 120 14.88 -5.73 -22.31
C LEU A 120 14.60 -6.56 -21.05
N VAL A 121 13.37 -7.10 -20.93
CA VAL A 121 12.90 -7.75 -19.70
C VAL A 121 13.11 -9.26 -19.74
N PHE A 122 13.01 -9.87 -20.92
CA PHE A 122 13.04 -11.33 -21.09
C PHE A 122 14.18 -11.83 -21.98
N ALA A 123 15.20 -11.02 -22.30
CA ALA A 123 16.38 -11.49 -23.06
C ALA A 123 17.01 -12.75 -22.46
N ALA A 124 16.99 -12.89 -21.13
CA ALA A 124 17.54 -14.07 -20.44
C ALA A 124 16.76 -15.37 -20.69
N LEU A 125 15.53 -15.30 -21.22
CA LEU A 125 14.65 -16.46 -21.42
C LEU A 125 14.74 -17.07 -22.84
N GLY A 126 15.62 -16.54 -23.70
CA GLY A 126 15.84 -17.04 -25.06
C GLY A 126 14.72 -16.68 -26.06
N PRO A 127 14.86 -17.07 -27.34
CA PRO A 127 13.86 -16.81 -28.37
C PRO A 127 12.55 -17.56 -28.05
N ARG A 128 11.41 -16.85 -28.18
CA ARG A 128 10.07 -17.34 -27.85
C ARG A 128 9.15 -17.19 -29.04
N THR A 129 8.26 -18.16 -29.24
CA THR A 129 7.18 -18.05 -30.24
C THR A 129 6.15 -17.01 -29.81
N ILE A 130 5.38 -16.46 -30.76
CA ILE A 130 4.33 -15.46 -30.47
C ILE A 130 3.34 -16.00 -29.42
N ASN A 131 2.88 -17.24 -29.58
CA ASN A 131 1.98 -17.89 -28.63
C ASN A 131 2.57 -17.96 -27.21
N GLN A 132 3.89 -18.17 -27.07
CA GLN A 132 4.56 -18.15 -25.77
C GLN A 132 4.64 -16.74 -25.18
N LYS A 133 4.91 -15.72 -26.00
CA LYS A 133 4.92 -14.31 -25.56
C LYS A 133 3.53 -13.91 -25.03
N VAL A 134 2.47 -14.24 -25.76
CA VAL A 134 1.07 -14.00 -25.36
C VAL A 134 0.74 -14.69 -24.04
N ALA A 135 1.08 -15.97 -23.90
CA ALA A 135 0.86 -16.71 -22.66
C ALA A 135 1.62 -16.12 -21.45
N ILE A 136 2.86 -15.64 -21.65
CA ILE A 136 3.63 -14.95 -20.61
C ILE A 136 2.94 -13.67 -20.20
N VAL A 137 2.52 -12.83 -21.15
CA VAL A 137 1.79 -11.58 -20.85
C VAL A 137 0.51 -11.89 -20.09
N GLN A 138 -0.30 -12.85 -20.54
CA GLN A 138 -1.53 -13.25 -19.84
C GLN A 138 -1.26 -13.69 -18.40
N ASN A 139 -0.25 -14.53 -18.17
CA ASN A 139 0.13 -14.97 -16.83
C ASN A 139 0.59 -13.81 -15.95
N LEU A 140 1.32 -12.85 -16.49
CA LEU A 140 1.72 -11.65 -15.76
C LEU A 140 0.51 -10.78 -15.41
N MET A 141 -0.41 -10.55 -16.36
CA MET A 141 -1.63 -9.78 -16.11
C MET A 141 -2.49 -10.43 -15.03
N ILE A 142 -2.66 -11.76 -15.05
CA ILE A 142 -3.36 -12.52 -14.01
C ILE A 142 -2.66 -12.35 -12.66
N THR A 143 -1.33 -12.50 -12.62
CA THR A 143 -0.54 -12.36 -11.39
C THR A 143 -0.69 -10.95 -10.81
N PHE A 144 -0.56 -9.90 -11.62
CA PHE A 144 -0.74 -8.52 -11.16
C PHE A 144 -2.18 -8.24 -10.72
N ALA A 145 -3.20 -8.78 -11.40
CA ALA A 145 -4.59 -8.64 -10.99
C ALA A 145 -4.82 -9.25 -9.59
N ILE A 146 -4.29 -10.45 -9.33
CA ILE A 146 -4.38 -11.12 -8.02
C ILE A 146 -3.65 -10.30 -6.95
N ILE A 147 -2.44 -9.84 -7.23
CA ILE A 147 -1.66 -9.01 -6.30
C ILE A 147 -2.44 -7.74 -5.93
N ASN A 148 -3.02 -7.04 -6.91
CA ASN A 148 -3.83 -5.84 -6.65
C ASN A 148 -5.06 -6.15 -5.81
N LEU A 149 -5.73 -7.28 -6.03
CA LEU A 149 -6.88 -7.69 -5.22
C LEU A 149 -6.46 -7.91 -3.76
N ILE A 150 -5.38 -8.66 -3.53
CA ILE A 150 -4.82 -8.88 -2.18
C ILE A 150 -4.47 -7.52 -1.54
N HIS A 151 -3.86 -6.62 -2.30
CA HIS A 151 -3.48 -5.29 -1.81
C HIS A 151 -4.70 -4.43 -1.44
N ILE A 152 -5.81 -4.51 -2.20
CA ILE A 152 -7.09 -3.88 -1.85
C ILE A 152 -7.61 -4.42 -0.51
N PHE A 153 -7.60 -5.75 -0.31
CA PHE A 153 -8.02 -6.35 0.95
C PHE A 153 -7.18 -5.87 2.14
N ILE A 154 -5.85 -5.83 1.99
CA ILE A 154 -4.92 -5.33 3.01
C ILE A 154 -5.20 -3.85 3.30
N SER A 155 -5.37 -3.01 2.28
CA SER A 155 -5.66 -1.59 2.44
C SER A 155 -7.00 -1.34 3.14
N LEU A 156 -8.04 -2.10 2.81
CA LEU A 156 -9.34 -2.04 3.50
C LEU A 156 -9.21 -2.46 4.97
N TRP A 157 -8.39 -3.47 5.26
CA TRP A 157 -8.10 -3.89 6.62
C TRP A 157 -7.38 -2.81 7.42
N PHE A 158 -6.34 -2.19 6.86
CA PHE A 158 -5.65 -1.04 7.48
C PHE A 158 -6.60 0.10 7.76
N LEU A 159 -7.44 0.48 6.79
CA LEU A 159 -8.42 1.56 6.93
C LEU A 159 -9.38 1.29 8.09
N ARG A 160 -9.87 0.05 8.24
CA ARG A 160 -10.74 -0.35 9.36
C ARG A 160 -10.04 -0.21 10.71
N VAL A 161 -8.77 -0.63 10.83
CA VAL A 161 -8.00 -0.54 12.07
C VAL A 161 -7.76 0.91 12.46
N VAL A 162 -7.31 1.74 11.51
CA VAL A 162 -7.05 3.17 11.74
C VAL A 162 -8.32 3.94 12.06
N HIS A 163 -9.44 3.66 11.37
CA HIS A 163 -10.73 4.26 11.68
C HIS A 163 -11.22 3.90 13.09
N ARG A 164 -11.09 2.63 13.52
CA ARG A 164 -11.37 2.23 14.90
C ARG A 164 -10.47 2.97 15.90
N CYS A 165 -9.19 3.14 15.60
CA CYS A 165 -8.24 3.91 16.42
C CYS A 165 -8.67 5.37 16.57
N GLN A 166 -9.09 5.99 15.47
CA GLN A 166 -9.57 7.36 15.47
C GLN A 166 -10.83 7.52 16.32
N ARG A 167 -11.83 6.65 16.14
CA ARG A 167 -13.06 6.66 16.93
C ARG A 167 -12.78 6.47 18.42
N PHE A 168 -11.87 5.55 18.74
CA PHE A 168 -11.44 5.31 20.11
C PHE A 168 -10.84 6.57 20.76
N MET A 169 -9.91 7.24 20.08
CA MET A 169 -9.29 8.48 20.56
C MET A 169 -10.27 9.65 20.68
N LYS A 170 -11.30 9.70 19.83
CA LYS A 170 -12.35 10.73 19.91
C LYS A 170 -13.25 10.54 21.12
N ASN A 171 -13.55 9.30 21.50
CA ASN A 171 -14.49 8.97 22.57
C ASN A 171 -13.88 9.01 23.98
N HIS A 172 -12.54 9.00 24.11
CA HIS A 172 -11.85 9.00 25.41
C HIS A 172 -10.86 10.17 25.54
N PRO A 173 -11.34 11.43 25.60
CA PRO A 173 -10.48 12.60 25.73
C PRO A 173 -9.72 12.64 27.07
N GLU A 174 -10.22 11.99 28.12
CA GLU A 174 -9.66 12.05 29.49
C GLU A 174 -8.27 11.42 29.61
N VAL A 175 -7.90 10.50 28.71
CA VAL A 175 -6.53 9.96 28.63
C VAL A 175 -5.52 11.01 28.15
N LYS A 176 -5.96 12.19 27.68
CA LYS A 176 -5.05 13.30 27.33
C LYS A 176 -4.44 13.98 28.54
N SER A 177 -5.16 14.15 29.66
CA SER A 177 -4.71 14.99 30.78
C SER A 177 -3.67 14.32 31.67
N THR A 178 -3.69 13.00 31.81
CA THR A 178 -2.78 12.26 32.71
C THR A 178 -1.38 12.05 32.13
N GLY A 179 -1.18 12.26 30.82
CA GLY A 179 0.13 12.08 30.17
C GLY A 179 1.04 13.31 30.20
N SER A 180 0.52 14.50 30.45
CA SER A 180 1.32 15.73 30.51
C SER A 180 1.92 16.00 31.90
N ILE A 181 1.48 15.26 32.93
CA ILE A 181 1.92 15.49 34.31
C ILE A 181 3.21 14.70 34.64
N ILE A 182 3.61 13.74 33.80
CA ILE A 182 4.77 12.85 34.06
C ILE A 182 5.96 13.16 33.13
N SER A 183 5.84 14.13 32.21
CA SER A 183 6.93 14.48 31.27
C SER A 183 7.44 15.91 31.42
N SER A 184 7.34 16.49 32.61
CA SER A 184 7.95 17.78 32.96
C SER A 184 9.06 17.57 33.98
#